data_AF-A0A8H5I197-F1
#
_entry.id   AF-A0A8H5I197-F1
#
_cell.length_a   1.000
_cell.length_b   1.000
_cell.length_c   1.000
_cell.angle_alpha   90.00
_cell.angle_beta   90.00
_cell.angle_gamma   90.00
#
_symmetry.space_group_name_H-M   'P 1'
#
loop_
_entity.id
_entity.type
_entity.pdbx_description
1 polymer ?
#
loop_
_entity_poly.entity_id
_entity_poly.type
_entity_poly.pdbx_seq_one_letter_code
_entity_poly.pdbx_strand_id
1 'polypeptide(L)'
;MRAEQRNVPFSGYYSHFPPKSFGVKVETHRISDISKKILVLTKDVKAGEVIYEEYPIVAVLDTDLQTQGTYCTQCLRTIEPSMSIKSPESPAFEAIYCSVECQKTAKSQYHNLLFTLEPPLPPHIPAEPVTPENLEARRKAHTQYADYLKTTAHGHSAPLLVARFIARQVASEMSKLIPDTTQPASSTQKDYTGADGGDYLLADHFERLRYLEVTPPKEELELITAVLETVLPGLNSFVTDERYATLVAKMAYNTFGVYYDGGRDDKPIPSARPEDIERTRIPVGTSRQVGSAVYTVSSYLAHSCDPNARPEFTGGTAQLHLIAARDMKAGEELTVAYVDVTRHEDESVIDCRRRRRTELAPDSRSGPASKMSSPKLSYLTIPALRKHAATVIFAHGLGESGHVWKTFAQQIQLATPALQQTKWILLHALRRLVATDDKVAMMPSWFDDRGVTSDDNLRMLEFTDSLSDLIEMEMKSSQISSEQIFLGGYGQGGEIVLAAGLTLNKKMLSSHAKQIPIFWSVGTADAAIIGIARQSVEFLEHNGFPVSHGAIEPMGISFNIYRGLGGATETIVVGDLTKWLDNICTALPHQRL
;
A
#
# COMPACT_ATOMS: atom_id res chain seq x y z
N MET A 1 10.44 10.73 -37.33
CA MET A 1 10.05 12.16 -37.39
C MET A 1 10.05 12.70 -35.98
N ARG A 2 10.67 13.87 -35.74
CA ARG A 2 10.79 14.48 -34.41
C ARG A 2 9.39 14.72 -33.83
N ALA A 3 9.11 14.17 -32.65
CA ALA A 3 7.95 14.53 -31.87
C ALA A 3 8.10 16.00 -31.46
N GLU A 4 7.27 16.87 -32.03
CA GLU A 4 7.05 18.20 -31.48
C GLU A 4 6.48 17.99 -30.07
N GLN A 5 7.31 18.24 -29.05
CA GLN A 5 6.85 18.46 -27.68
C GLN A 5 5.90 19.65 -27.71
N ARG A 6 4.60 19.40 -27.86
CA ARG A 6 3.57 20.40 -27.61
C ARG A 6 3.63 20.73 -26.12
N ASN A 7 4.23 21.86 -25.82
CA ASN A 7 4.18 22.50 -24.51
C ASN A 7 2.76 23.03 -24.29
N VAL A 8 1.80 22.15 -23.99
CA VAL A 8 0.50 22.57 -23.43
C VAL A 8 0.78 23.02 -22.00
N PRO A 9 0.41 24.24 -21.60
CA PRO A 9 0.73 24.76 -20.28
C PRO A 9 0.16 23.85 -19.18
N PHE A 10 0.99 23.52 -18.19
CA PHE A 10 0.69 22.67 -17.02
C PHE A 10 -0.51 23.14 -16.18
N SER A 11 -1.00 24.37 -16.38
CA SER A 11 -2.13 24.97 -15.65
C SER A 11 -3.45 24.80 -16.42
N GLY A 12 -4.23 23.77 -16.11
CA GLY A 12 -5.59 23.60 -16.66
C GLY A 12 -6.09 22.16 -16.75
N TYR A 13 -5.22 21.14 -16.67
CA TYR A 13 -5.67 19.75 -16.82
C TYR A 13 -6.82 19.40 -15.86
N TYR A 14 -6.66 19.71 -14.56
CA TYR A 14 -7.66 19.42 -13.54
C TYR A 14 -8.90 20.33 -13.58
N SER A 15 -8.96 21.32 -14.47
CA SER A 15 -10.22 22.04 -14.75
C SER A 15 -11.09 21.35 -15.80
N HIS A 16 -10.52 20.42 -16.57
CA HIS A 16 -11.23 19.61 -17.58
C HIS A 16 -11.34 18.13 -17.19
N PHE A 17 -10.54 17.67 -16.23
CA PHE A 17 -10.50 16.29 -15.76
C PHE A 17 -10.73 16.20 -14.25
N PRO A 18 -11.56 15.26 -13.77
CA PRO A 18 -12.40 14.31 -14.52
C PRO A 18 -13.56 14.97 -15.28
N PRO A 19 -14.24 14.25 -16.19
CA PRO A 19 -15.50 14.72 -16.78
C PRO A 19 -16.52 15.08 -15.70
N LYS A 20 -17.19 16.23 -15.84
CA LYS A 20 -18.16 16.75 -14.86
C LYS A 20 -19.34 15.79 -14.67
N SER A 21 -19.65 14.97 -15.68
CA SER A 21 -20.66 13.92 -15.63
C SER A 21 -20.39 12.86 -14.55
N PHE A 22 -19.14 12.71 -14.09
CA PHE A 22 -18.79 11.75 -13.04
C PHE A 22 -19.15 12.25 -11.63
N GLY A 23 -19.56 13.52 -11.47
CA GLY A 23 -19.91 14.07 -10.16
C GLY A 23 -18.73 14.14 -9.18
N VAL A 24 -17.50 14.18 -9.70
CA VAL A 24 -16.25 14.22 -8.91
C VAL A 24 -15.27 15.21 -9.51
N LYS A 25 -14.31 15.66 -8.70
CA LYS A 25 -13.18 16.49 -9.13
C LYS A 25 -11.90 16.06 -8.43
N VAL A 26 -10.75 16.34 -9.05
CA VAL A 26 -9.46 16.12 -8.40
C VAL A 26 -9.03 17.40 -7.68
N GLU A 27 -8.77 17.29 -6.38
CA GLU A 27 -8.24 18.37 -5.55
C GLU A 27 -6.80 18.09 -5.10
N THR A 28 -6.09 19.17 -4.76
CA THR A 28 -4.74 19.06 -4.20
C THR A 28 -4.81 19.30 -2.72
N HIS A 29 -4.67 18.23 -1.94
CA HIS A 29 -4.57 18.32 -0.50
C HIS A 29 -3.09 18.51 -0.14
N ARG A 30 -2.77 19.61 0.54
CA ARG A 30 -1.40 19.89 1.01
C ARG A 30 -1.30 19.55 2.48
N ILE A 31 -0.44 18.61 2.80
CA ILE A 31 -0.09 18.25 4.17
C ILE A 31 1.39 18.60 4.31
N SER A 32 1.70 19.70 5.00
CA SER A 32 3.05 20.26 5.08
C SER A 32 3.64 20.53 3.67
N ASP A 33 4.85 20.03 3.38
CA ASP A 33 5.51 20.16 2.07
C ASP A 33 5.04 19.14 1.02
N ILE A 34 4.14 18.20 1.39
CA ILE A 34 3.68 17.13 0.51
C ILE A 34 2.31 17.49 -0.06
N SER A 35 2.21 17.57 -1.39
CA SER A 35 0.94 17.74 -2.09
C SER A 35 0.42 16.40 -2.62
N LYS A 36 -0.76 15.98 -2.16
CA LYS A 36 -1.47 14.78 -2.62
C LYS A 36 -2.62 15.19 -3.54
N LYS A 37 -2.76 14.51 -4.69
CA LYS A 37 -4.00 14.56 -5.48
C LYS A 37 -5.02 13.59 -4.89
N ILE A 38 -6.23 14.09 -4.63
CA ILE A 38 -7.35 13.32 -4.07
C ILE A 38 -8.59 13.50 -4.95
N LEU A 39 -9.46 12.50 -5.00
CA LEU A 39 -10.73 12.56 -5.71
C LEU A 39 -11.84 12.92 -4.71
N VAL A 40 -12.60 13.97 -4.96
CA VAL A 40 -13.68 14.44 -4.07
C VAL A 40 -15.01 14.54 -4.79
N LEU A 41 -16.11 14.37 -4.06
CA LEU A 41 -17.47 14.53 -4.58
C LEU A 41 -17.79 15.99 -4.92
N THR A 42 -18.58 16.22 -5.97
CA THR A 42 -19.12 17.56 -6.31
C THR A 42 -20.58 17.75 -5.88
N LYS A 43 -21.26 16.67 -5.47
CA LYS A 43 -22.64 16.67 -4.98
C LYS A 43 -22.81 15.66 -3.85
N ASP A 44 -23.88 15.81 -3.07
CA ASP A 44 -24.30 14.82 -2.09
C ASP A 44 -24.69 13.51 -2.77
N VAL A 45 -24.38 12.38 -2.13
CA VAL A 45 -24.67 11.03 -2.64
C VAL A 45 -25.23 10.17 -1.50
N LYS A 46 -26.23 9.33 -1.80
CA LYS A 46 -26.82 8.39 -0.83
C LYS A 46 -26.15 7.03 -0.86
N ALA A 47 -26.16 6.33 0.27
CA ALA A 47 -25.70 4.94 0.35
C ALA A 47 -26.38 4.08 -0.74
N GLY A 48 -25.58 3.31 -1.48
CA GLY A 48 -26.03 2.45 -2.57
C GLY A 48 -26.17 3.13 -3.94
N GLU A 49 -26.04 4.46 -4.03
CA GLU A 49 -26.08 5.17 -5.31
C GLU A 49 -24.79 4.94 -6.13
N VAL A 50 -24.93 4.80 -7.44
CA VAL A 50 -23.80 4.78 -8.39
C VAL A 50 -23.29 6.21 -8.55
N ILE A 51 -22.05 6.46 -8.12
CA ILE A 51 -21.38 7.76 -8.22
C ILE A 51 -21.04 8.05 -9.68
N TYR A 52 -20.36 7.10 -10.33
CA TYR A 52 -20.06 7.13 -11.75
C TYR A 52 -19.79 5.73 -12.31
N GLU A 53 -19.85 5.62 -13.63
CA GLU A 53 -19.45 4.44 -14.40
C GLU A 53 -18.23 4.78 -15.24
N GLU A 54 -17.27 3.86 -15.32
CA GLU A 54 -16.03 4.07 -16.08
C GLU A 54 -15.65 2.83 -16.88
N TYR A 55 -15.35 3.01 -18.16
CA TYR A 55 -14.77 1.97 -19.00
C TYR A 55 -13.24 1.97 -18.86
N PRO A 56 -12.60 0.81 -18.94
CA PRO A 56 -11.16 0.71 -18.78
C PRO A 56 -10.40 1.25 -20.00
N ILE A 57 -9.27 1.90 -19.75
CA ILE A 57 -8.31 2.24 -20.81
C ILE A 57 -7.62 1.00 -21.37
N VAL A 58 -7.44 -0.01 -20.52
CA VAL A 58 -6.95 -1.32 -20.91
C VAL A 58 -7.47 -2.33 -19.91
N ALA A 59 -7.92 -3.48 -20.41
CA ALA A 59 -8.28 -4.62 -19.59
C ALA A 59 -7.65 -5.88 -20.20
N VAL A 60 -7.35 -6.86 -19.35
CA VAL A 60 -6.82 -8.16 -19.73
C VAL A 60 -7.53 -9.24 -18.91
N LEU A 61 -7.81 -10.36 -19.55
CA LEU A 61 -8.36 -11.53 -18.90
C LEU A 61 -7.22 -12.33 -18.27
N ASP A 62 -7.46 -12.96 -17.12
CA ASP A 62 -6.50 -13.94 -16.59
C ASP A 62 -6.31 -15.07 -17.61
N THR A 63 -5.07 -15.47 -17.84
CA THR A 63 -4.66 -16.35 -18.95
C THR A 63 -5.22 -17.76 -18.85
N ASP A 64 -5.48 -18.25 -17.64
CA ASP A 64 -6.13 -19.53 -17.42
C ASP A 64 -7.58 -19.50 -17.92
N LEU A 65 -8.32 -18.41 -17.66
CA LEU A 65 -9.66 -18.19 -18.21
C LEU A 65 -9.64 -17.94 -19.71
N GLN A 66 -8.61 -17.25 -20.21
CA GLN A 66 -8.47 -17.03 -21.64
C GLN A 66 -8.29 -18.36 -22.39
N THR A 67 -7.50 -19.28 -21.83
CA THR A 67 -7.26 -20.61 -22.40
C THR A 67 -8.52 -21.48 -22.35
N GLN A 68 -9.41 -21.29 -21.37
CA GLN A 68 -10.68 -22.01 -21.30
C GLN A 68 -11.70 -21.56 -22.35
N GLY A 69 -11.56 -20.34 -22.90
CA GLY A 69 -12.52 -19.82 -23.88
C GLY A 69 -13.93 -19.63 -23.31
N THR A 70 -14.02 -19.22 -22.05
CA THR A 70 -15.30 -18.98 -21.34
C THR A 70 -15.57 -17.51 -21.05
N TYR A 71 -14.66 -16.62 -21.45
CA TYR A 71 -14.78 -15.17 -21.23
C TYR A 71 -14.36 -14.37 -22.47
N CYS A 72 -15.01 -13.23 -22.68
CA CYS A 72 -14.68 -12.30 -23.75
C CYS A 72 -13.29 -11.69 -23.51
N THR A 73 -12.41 -11.82 -24.49
CA THR A 73 -11.05 -11.27 -24.43
C THR A 73 -11.02 -9.73 -24.35
N GLN A 74 -12.09 -9.06 -24.81
CA GLN A 74 -12.22 -7.59 -24.81
C GLN A 74 -12.89 -7.04 -23.55
N CYS A 75 -14.10 -7.51 -23.23
CA CYS A 75 -14.91 -6.92 -22.15
C CYS A 75 -14.95 -7.77 -20.87
N LEU A 76 -14.29 -8.93 -20.87
CA LEU A 76 -14.21 -9.88 -19.73
C LEU A 76 -15.57 -10.46 -19.32
N ARG A 77 -16.59 -10.37 -20.17
CA ARG A 77 -17.90 -10.98 -19.95
C ARG A 77 -17.81 -12.50 -20.07
N THR A 78 -18.52 -13.24 -19.22
CA THR A 78 -18.72 -14.68 -19.39
C THR A 78 -19.44 -15.00 -20.71
N ILE A 79 -18.98 -16.05 -21.40
CA ILE A 79 -19.52 -16.49 -22.69
C ILE A 79 -19.82 -17.98 -22.60
N GLU A 80 -21.00 -18.39 -23.04
CA GLU A 80 -21.25 -19.79 -23.36
C GLU A 80 -20.41 -20.16 -24.60
N PRO A 81 -19.57 -21.22 -24.56
CA PRO A 81 -18.63 -21.51 -25.65
C PRO A 81 -19.26 -21.59 -27.05
N SER A 82 -20.51 -22.03 -27.15
CA SER A 82 -21.31 -22.10 -28.39
C SER A 82 -21.66 -20.74 -29.00
N MET A 83 -21.67 -19.68 -28.20
CA MET A 83 -21.99 -18.31 -28.60
C MET A 83 -20.75 -17.45 -28.83
N SER A 84 -19.55 -18.03 -28.69
CA SER A 84 -18.29 -17.31 -28.86
C SER A 84 -17.96 -17.04 -30.33
N ILE A 85 -17.51 -15.82 -30.61
CA ILE A 85 -16.89 -15.48 -31.89
C ILE A 85 -15.40 -15.72 -31.77
N LYS A 86 -14.88 -16.71 -32.48
CA LYS A 86 -13.45 -17.07 -32.48
C LYS A 86 -12.66 -16.21 -33.48
N SER A 87 -11.39 -15.95 -33.15
CA SER A 87 -10.42 -15.31 -34.04
C SER A 87 -9.33 -16.31 -34.46
N PRO A 88 -9.56 -17.14 -35.50
CA PRO A 88 -8.59 -18.13 -35.99
C PRO A 88 -7.28 -17.50 -36.49
N GLU A 89 -7.29 -16.20 -36.81
CA GLU A 89 -6.13 -15.40 -37.19
C GLU A 89 -5.10 -15.20 -36.06
N SER A 90 -5.39 -15.62 -34.83
CA SER A 90 -4.52 -15.53 -33.65
C SER A 90 -4.11 -16.90 -33.08
N PRO A 91 -3.34 -17.71 -33.83
CA PRO A 91 -3.02 -19.07 -33.43
C PRO A 91 -2.11 -19.15 -32.18
N ALA A 92 -1.34 -18.11 -31.89
CA ALA A 92 -0.42 -18.07 -30.75
C ALA A 92 -1.14 -17.82 -29.41
N PHE A 93 -2.23 -17.06 -29.43
CA PHE A 93 -2.94 -16.60 -28.23
C PHE A 93 -4.45 -16.53 -28.53
N GLU A 94 -5.16 -17.62 -28.19
CA GLU A 94 -6.58 -17.77 -28.51
C GLU A 94 -7.39 -16.61 -27.92
N ALA A 95 -8.20 -15.98 -28.76
CA ALA A 95 -9.08 -14.89 -28.38
C ALA A 95 -10.49 -15.18 -28.86
N ILE A 96 -11.44 -14.92 -27.96
CA ILE A 96 -12.86 -15.09 -28.23
C ILE A 96 -13.63 -13.84 -27.80
N TYR A 97 -14.74 -13.57 -28.48
CA TYR A 97 -15.51 -12.35 -28.28
C TYR A 97 -17.00 -12.65 -28.12
N CYS A 98 -17.67 -11.89 -27.25
CA CYS A 98 -19.11 -12.02 -27.02
C CYS A 98 -19.94 -11.33 -28.12
N SER A 99 -19.32 -10.48 -28.94
CA SER A 99 -19.98 -9.75 -30.01
C SER A 99 -18.99 -9.31 -31.10
N VAL A 100 -19.52 -9.04 -32.30
CA VAL A 100 -18.75 -8.48 -33.42
C VAL A 100 -18.16 -7.11 -33.05
N GLU A 101 -18.86 -6.34 -32.22
CA GLU A 101 -18.35 -5.06 -31.70
C GLU A 101 -17.09 -5.28 -30.85
N CYS A 102 -17.12 -6.19 -29.87
CA CYS A 102 -15.95 -6.52 -29.06
C CYS A 102 -14.77 -7.01 -29.91
N GLN A 103 -15.02 -7.86 -30.92
CA GLN A 103 -13.99 -8.33 -31.84
C GLN A 103 -13.37 -7.16 -32.64
N LYS A 104 -14.20 -6.28 -33.21
CA LYS A 104 -13.73 -5.12 -33.98
C LYS A 104 -12.95 -4.14 -33.10
N THR A 105 -13.44 -3.84 -31.90
CA THR A 105 -12.75 -2.95 -30.94
C THR A 105 -11.41 -3.53 -30.52
N ALA A 106 -11.34 -4.84 -30.20
CA ALA A 106 -10.08 -5.49 -29.87
C ALA A 106 -9.09 -5.42 -31.04
N LYS A 107 -9.54 -5.75 -32.26
CA LYS A 107 -8.72 -5.66 -33.48
C LYS A 107 -8.19 -4.26 -33.72
N SER A 108 -9.04 -3.23 -33.58
CA SER A 108 -8.64 -1.84 -33.83
C SER A 108 -7.71 -1.28 -32.74
N GLN A 109 -7.82 -1.75 -31.50
CA GLN A 109 -7.05 -1.20 -30.38
C GLN A 109 -5.73 -1.92 -30.15
N TYR A 110 -5.66 -3.26 -30.22
CA TYR A 110 -4.44 -3.98 -29.87
C TYR A 110 -4.25 -5.32 -30.56
N HIS A 111 -5.33 -6.05 -30.82
CA HIS A 111 -5.25 -7.46 -31.15
C HIS A 111 -4.60 -7.69 -32.52
N ASN A 112 -4.90 -6.83 -33.51
CA ASN A 112 -4.28 -6.89 -34.83
C ASN A 112 -2.75 -6.80 -34.73
N LEU A 113 -2.25 -5.82 -33.97
CA LEU A 113 -0.82 -5.57 -33.76
C LEU A 113 -0.15 -6.69 -32.99
N LEU A 114 -0.75 -7.17 -31.89
CA LEU A 114 -0.07 -8.07 -30.95
C LEU A 114 -0.17 -9.55 -31.31
N PHE A 115 -1.25 -9.99 -31.96
CA PHE A 115 -1.58 -11.41 -32.02
C PHE A 115 -2.10 -11.90 -33.38
N THR A 116 -2.27 -11.05 -34.38
CA THR A 116 -2.71 -11.49 -35.73
C THR A 116 -1.58 -11.40 -36.75
N LEU A 117 -1.74 -12.05 -37.90
CA LEU A 117 -0.87 -11.84 -39.07
C LEU A 117 -1.49 -10.90 -40.11
N GLU A 118 -2.62 -10.27 -39.79
CA GLU A 118 -3.29 -9.33 -40.69
C GLU A 118 -2.41 -8.08 -40.89
N PRO A 119 -2.45 -7.45 -42.08
CA PRO A 119 -1.76 -6.18 -42.31
C PRO A 119 -2.24 -5.12 -41.31
N PRO A 120 -1.32 -4.34 -40.70
CA PRO A 120 -1.69 -3.35 -39.70
C PRO A 120 -2.23 -2.04 -40.33
N LEU A 121 -1.95 -1.81 -41.62
CA LEU A 121 -2.43 -0.67 -42.40
C LEU A 121 -3.38 -1.15 -43.51
N PRO A 122 -4.38 -0.32 -43.89
CA PRO A 122 -5.22 -0.60 -45.04
C PRO A 122 -4.45 -0.73 -46.37
N PRO A 123 -4.95 -1.49 -47.35
CA PRO A 123 -4.25 -1.74 -48.63
C PRO A 123 -3.92 -0.50 -49.47
N HIS A 124 -4.61 0.62 -49.22
CA HIS A 124 -4.42 1.87 -49.95
C HIS A 124 -3.27 2.73 -49.40
N ILE A 125 -2.71 2.40 -48.25
CA ILE A 125 -1.54 3.08 -47.70
C ILE A 125 -0.28 2.37 -48.21
N PRO A 126 0.66 3.08 -48.88
CA PRO A 126 1.90 2.48 -49.33
C PRO A 126 2.68 1.88 -48.16
N ALA A 127 2.87 0.57 -48.18
CA ALA A 127 3.74 -0.16 -47.27
C ALA A 127 4.58 -1.15 -48.10
N GLU A 128 5.75 -1.52 -47.58
CA GLU A 128 6.57 -2.54 -48.23
C GLU A 128 5.80 -3.87 -48.32
N PRO A 129 5.92 -4.61 -49.44
CA PRO A 129 5.25 -5.90 -49.57
C PRO A 129 5.72 -6.86 -48.48
N VAL A 130 4.78 -7.41 -47.72
CA VAL A 130 5.10 -8.38 -46.67
C VAL A 130 5.51 -9.71 -47.32
N THR A 131 6.78 -10.10 -47.18
CA THR A 131 7.28 -11.36 -47.72
C THR A 131 6.85 -12.56 -46.85
N PRO A 132 6.86 -13.80 -47.37
CA PRO A 132 6.63 -14.99 -46.56
C PRO A 132 7.61 -15.11 -45.38
N GLU A 133 8.85 -14.66 -45.55
CA GLU A 133 9.86 -14.64 -44.49
C GLU A 133 9.48 -13.64 -43.37
N ASN A 134 8.96 -12.46 -43.73
CA ASN A 134 8.47 -11.50 -42.74
C ASN A 134 7.27 -12.06 -41.95
N LEU A 135 6.33 -12.74 -42.62
CA LEU A 135 5.18 -13.37 -41.96
C LEU A 135 5.60 -14.46 -40.99
N GLU A 136 6.61 -15.26 -41.34
CA GLU A 136 7.13 -16.29 -40.45
C GLU A 136 7.90 -15.71 -39.26
N ALA A 137 8.68 -14.64 -39.47
CA ALA A 137 9.33 -13.90 -38.39
C ALA A 137 8.30 -13.32 -37.41
N ARG A 138 7.21 -12.71 -37.93
CA ARG A 138 6.10 -12.21 -37.13
C ARG A 138 5.40 -13.32 -36.36
N ARG A 139 5.12 -14.45 -37.01
CA ARG A 139 4.54 -15.65 -36.36
C ARG A 139 5.41 -16.11 -35.20
N LYS A 140 6.72 -16.21 -35.40
CA LYS A 140 7.68 -16.63 -34.37
C LYS A 140 7.67 -15.65 -33.19
N ALA A 141 7.76 -14.35 -33.43
CA ALA A 141 7.73 -13.32 -32.39
C ALA A 141 6.42 -13.37 -31.57
N HIS A 142 5.28 -13.50 -32.25
CA HIS A 142 3.97 -13.63 -31.60
C HIS A 142 3.87 -14.89 -30.73
N THR A 143 4.35 -16.03 -31.23
CA THR A 143 4.36 -17.29 -30.47
C THR A 143 5.25 -17.18 -29.23
N GLN A 144 6.48 -16.65 -29.38
CA GLN A 144 7.38 -16.48 -28.25
C GLN A 144 6.80 -15.56 -27.17
N TYR A 145 6.18 -14.44 -27.56
CA TYR A 145 5.54 -13.55 -26.62
C TYR A 145 4.30 -14.19 -25.96
N ALA A 146 3.47 -14.89 -26.72
CA ALA A 146 2.32 -15.60 -26.18
C ALA A 146 2.71 -16.72 -25.21
N ASP A 147 3.80 -17.45 -25.49
CA ASP A 147 4.32 -18.49 -24.60
C ASP A 147 4.92 -17.89 -23.34
N TYR A 148 5.64 -16.77 -23.44
CA TYR A 148 6.05 -15.99 -22.27
C TYR A 148 4.85 -15.57 -21.43
N LEU A 149 3.80 -15.03 -22.06
CA LEU A 149 2.57 -14.65 -21.37
C LEU A 149 1.87 -15.83 -20.70
N LYS A 150 1.93 -17.05 -21.25
CA LYS A 150 1.34 -18.26 -20.65
C LYS A 150 2.19 -18.86 -19.52
N THR A 151 3.50 -18.67 -19.56
CA THR A 151 4.44 -19.23 -18.56
C THR A 151 4.66 -18.31 -17.37
N THR A 152 4.71 -17.00 -17.59
CA THR A 152 4.72 -15.98 -16.53
C THR A 152 3.34 -15.71 -15.91
N ALA A 153 2.31 -16.27 -16.53
CA ALA A 153 0.90 -16.06 -16.27
C ALA A 153 0.32 -16.60 -14.97
N HIS A 154 1.11 -17.30 -14.15
CA HIS A 154 0.62 -17.79 -12.85
C HIS A 154 0.39 -16.66 -11.82
N GLY A 155 0.24 -15.41 -12.26
CA GLY A 155 -0.10 -14.29 -11.40
C GLY A 155 0.12 -12.89 -11.97
N HIS A 156 0.77 -12.69 -13.12
CA HIS A 156 1.15 -11.34 -13.60
C HIS A 156 0.40 -10.89 -14.85
N SER A 157 -0.40 -9.83 -14.70
CA SER A 157 -1.17 -9.19 -15.77
C SER A 157 -0.46 -7.99 -16.40
N ALA A 158 0.53 -7.41 -15.71
CA ALA A 158 1.27 -6.23 -16.16
C ALA A 158 1.85 -6.34 -17.59
N PRO A 159 2.50 -7.45 -18.02
CA PRO A 159 3.08 -7.52 -19.36
C PRO A 159 2.05 -7.34 -20.47
N LEU A 160 0.89 -7.98 -20.34
CA LEU A 160 -0.19 -7.89 -21.31
C LEU A 160 -0.94 -6.55 -21.23
N LEU A 161 -1.11 -5.99 -20.02
CA LEU A 161 -1.68 -4.65 -19.83
C LEU A 161 -0.82 -3.59 -20.55
N VAL A 162 0.49 -3.63 -20.35
CA VAL A 162 1.43 -2.70 -20.98
C VAL A 162 1.45 -2.88 -22.50
N ALA A 163 1.51 -4.12 -23.00
CA ALA A 163 1.47 -4.38 -24.43
C ALA A 163 0.17 -3.89 -25.09
N ARG A 164 -1.00 -4.16 -24.50
CA ARG A 164 -2.28 -3.64 -25.01
C ARG A 164 -2.34 -2.12 -24.98
N PHE A 165 -1.78 -1.49 -23.94
CA PHE A 165 -1.71 -0.03 -23.84
C PHE A 165 -0.81 0.58 -24.93
N ILE A 166 0.39 0.02 -25.13
CA ILE A 166 1.31 0.47 -26.20
C ILE A 166 0.67 0.27 -27.57
N ALA A 167 0.09 -0.91 -27.82
CA ALA A 167 -0.60 -1.20 -29.08
C ALA A 167 -1.75 -0.21 -29.33
N ARG A 168 -2.51 0.17 -28.29
CA ARG A 168 -3.56 1.19 -28.40
C ARG A 168 -3.01 2.57 -28.74
N GLN A 169 -1.87 2.97 -28.16
CA GLN A 169 -1.19 4.22 -28.53
C GLN A 169 -0.70 4.19 -29.98
N VAL A 170 -0.07 3.08 -30.39
CA VAL A 170 0.39 2.87 -31.78
C VAL A 170 -0.77 2.91 -32.75
N ALA A 171 -1.86 2.18 -32.48
CA ALA A 171 -3.06 2.17 -33.32
C ALA A 171 -3.68 3.57 -33.45
N SER A 172 -3.72 4.33 -32.35
CA SER A 172 -4.18 5.73 -32.36
C SER A 172 -3.30 6.61 -33.26
N GLU A 173 -1.97 6.47 -33.21
CA GLU A 173 -1.08 7.23 -34.11
C GLU A 173 -1.18 6.77 -35.57
N MET A 174 -1.27 5.47 -35.82
CA MET A 174 -1.44 4.90 -37.16
C MET A 174 -2.75 5.33 -37.81
N SER A 175 -3.83 5.47 -37.03
CA SER A 175 -5.12 5.94 -37.55
C SER A 175 -5.05 7.33 -38.19
N LYS A 176 -4.11 8.18 -37.74
CA LYS A 176 -3.90 9.53 -38.31
C LYS A 176 -3.29 9.50 -39.71
N LEU A 177 -2.72 8.36 -40.13
CA LEU A 177 -2.13 8.18 -41.46
C LEU A 177 -3.18 7.78 -42.51
N ILE A 178 -4.41 7.44 -42.11
CA ILE A 178 -5.49 7.05 -43.01
C ILE A 178 -6.23 8.33 -43.48
N PRO A 179 -6.21 8.67 -44.79
CA PRO A 179 -7.01 9.77 -45.31
C PRO A 179 -8.51 9.47 -45.14
N ASP A 180 -9.32 10.49 -44.85
CA ASP A 180 -10.80 10.42 -44.65
C ASP A 180 -11.36 9.81 -43.35
N THR A 181 -10.53 9.43 -42.37
CA THR A 181 -11.04 9.26 -41.00
C THR A 181 -11.24 10.62 -40.32
N THR A 182 -12.38 11.26 -40.61
CA THR A 182 -12.92 12.39 -39.84
C THR A 182 -13.36 12.00 -38.42
N GLN A 183 -13.21 10.73 -38.06
CA GLN A 183 -13.42 10.26 -36.70
C GLN A 183 -12.07 9.98 -36.05
N PRO A 184 -11.73 10.61 -34.91
CA PRO A 184 -10.66 10.11 -34.07
C PRO A 184 -10.92 8.63 -33.76
N ALA A 185 -9.88 7.83 -33.56
CA ALA A 185 -9.97 6.40 -33.20
C ALA A 185 -10.78 6.09 -31.91
N SER A 186 -11.48 7.08 -31.34
CA SER A 186 -12.34 7.03 -30.17
C SER A 186 -13.65 7.83 -30.37
N SER A 187 -14.49 7.45 -31.35
CA SER A 187 -15.85 8.03 -31.50
C SER A 187 -16.94 7.21 -30.78
N THR A 188 -16.60 6.07 -30.18
CA THR A 188 -17.58 5.37 -29.34
C THR A 188 -17.70 6.09 -28.01
N GLN A 189 -18.93 6.35 -27.58
CA GLN A 189 -19.29 6.96 -26.29
C GLN A 189 -18.68 6.26 -25.05
N LYS A 190 -18.02 5.10 -25.25
CA LYS A 190 -17.53 4.16 -24.24
C LYS A 190 -16.00 4.11 -24.15
N ASP A 191 -15.26 4.96 -24.88
CA ASP A 191 -13.79 4.83 -24.95
C ASP A 191 -13.03 5.66 -23.90
N TYR A 192 -13.71 6.60 -23.20
CA TYR A 192 -13.29 7.40 -22.03
C TYR A 192 -11.79 7.78 -21.95
N THR A 193 -11.23 8.23 -23.07
CA THR A 193 -9.84 8.72 -23.21
C THR A 193 -9.70 10.23 -23.08
N GLY A 194 -10.78 10.97 -22.81
CA GLY A 194 -10.83 12.43 -22.92
C GLY A 194 -11.27 13.15 -21.65
N ALA A 195 -10.80 14.39 -21.52
CA ALA A 195 -11.29 15.40 -20.58
C ALA A 195 -12.44 16.23 -21.22
N ASP A 196 -13.22 16.98 -20.44
CA ASP A 196 -14.31 17.88 -20.91
C ASP A 196 -13.80 19.11 -21.71
N GLY A 197 -12.59 19.04 -22.28
CA GLY A 197 -11.90 20.08 -23.02
C GLY A 197 -10.37 19.96 -22.93
N GLY A 198 -9.65 20.81 -23.67
CA GLY A 198 -8.19 20.98 -23.53
C GLY A 198 -7.29 20.11 -24.40
N ASP A 199 -7.82 19.43 -25.43
CA ASP A 199 -7.07 18.58 -26.37
C ASP A 199 -6.12 17.56 -25.69
N TYR A 200 -6.45 17.11 -24.48
CA TYR A 200 -5.67 16.11 -23.74
C TYR A 200 -5.90 14.70 -24.30
N LEU A 201 -4.82 13.93 -24.40
CA LEU A 201 -4.80 12.57 -24.92
C LEU A 201 -4.60 11.55 -23.80
N LEU A 202 -4.79 10.26 -24.11
CA LEU A 202 -4.54 9.14 -23.21
C LEU A 202 -3.15 9.19 -22.56
N ALA A 203 -2.14 9.66 -23.29
CA ALA A 203 -0.78 9.84 -22.75
C ALA A 203 -0.72 10.87 -21.62
N ASP A 204 -1.46 11.99 -21.72
CA ASP A 204 -1.50 13.04 -20.69
C ASP A 204 -2.11 12.53 -19.38
N HIS A 205 -3.20 11.75 -19.51
CA HIS A 205 -3.84 11.10 -18.36
C HIS A 205 -2.86 10.14 -17.66
N PHE A 206 -2.19 9.28 -18.43
CA PHE A 206 -1.32 8.24 -17.90
C PHE A 206 -0.04 8.80 -17.27
N GLU A 207 0.53 9.87 -17.83
CA GLU A 207 1.71 10.57 -17.28
C GLU A 207 1.49 11.01 -15.83
N ARG A 208 0.27 11.43 -15.47
CA ARG A 208 -0.09 11.94 -14.13
C ARG A 208 -0.40 10.86 -13.10
N LEU A 209 -0.51 9.61 -13.51
CA LEU A 209 -0.77 8.51 -12.58
C LEU A 209 0.43 8.22 -11.71
N ARG A 210 0.16 7.82 -10.46
CA ARG A 210 1.18 7.30 -9.54
C ARG A 210 1.77 6.01 -10.10
N TYR A 211 2.94 5.65 -9.61
CA TYR A 211 3.67 4.49 -10.09
C TYR A 211 4.43 3.85 -8.94
N LEU A 212 4.73 2.56 -9.06
CA LEU A 212 5.61 1.84 -8.15
C LEU A 212 7.02 1.80 -8.72
N GLU A 213 8.04 1.80 -7.86
CA GLU A 213 9.39 1.46 -8.32
C GLU A 213 9.44 -0.04 -8.65
N VAL A 214 9.51 -0.37 -9.94
CA VAL A 214 9.61 -1.74 -10.42
C VAL A 214 10.62 -1.81 -11.54
N THR A 215 11.39 -2.90 -11.58
CA THR A 215 12.30 -3.20 -12.69
C THR A 215 11.75 -4.39 -13.45
N PRO A 216 11.20 -4.19 -14.67
CA PRO A 216 10.69 -5.30 -15.45
C PRO A 216 11.82 -6.23 -15.93
N PRO A 217 11.57 -7.54 -16.08
CA PRO A 217 12.50 -8.46 -16.71
C PRO A 217 12.92 -7.97 -18.11
N LYS A 218 14.22 -8.02 -18.39
CA LYS A 218 14.74 -7.59 -19.70
C LYS A 218 14.17 -8.42 -20.87
N GLU A 219 13.96 -9.71 -20.65
CA GLU A 219 13.34 -10.61 -21.64
C GLU A 219 11.94 -10.13 -22.06
N GLU A 220 11.15 -9.59 -21.12
CA GLU A 220 9.80 -9.07 -21.40
C GLU A 220 9.84 -7.96 -22.44
N LEU A 221 10.79 -7.03 -22.25
CA LEU A 221 11.04 -5.90 -23.14
C LEU A 221 11.51 -6.36 -24.52
N GLU A 222 12.44 -7.32 -24.57
CA GLU A 222 12.97 -7.87 -25.81
C GLU A 222 11.86 -8.53 -26.65
N LEU A 223 10.95 -9.27 -26.00
CA LEU A 223 9.83 -9.96 -26.66
C LEU A 223 8.81 -8.98 -27.26
N ILE A 224 8.34 -7.98 -26.50
CA ILE A 224 7.37 -7.00 -27.03
C ILE A 224 7.99 -6.11 -28.10
N THR A 225 9.28 -5.80 -27.99
CA THR A 225 10.02 -5.05 -29.02
C THR A 225 10.06 -5.83 -30.33
N ALA A 226 10.37 -7.14 -30.27
CA ALA A 226 10.37 -8.01 -31.43
C ALA A 226 8.99 -8.11 -32.10
N VAL A 227 7.92 -8.23 -31.30
CA VAL A 227 6.52 -8.23 -31.81
C VAL A 227 6.27 -6.97 -32.63
N LEU A 228 6.51 -5.78 -32.06
CA LEU A 228 6.23 -4.52 -32.75
C LEU A 228 7.12 -4.29 -33.98
N GLU A 229 8.40 -4.66 -33.90
CA GLU A 229 9.34 -4.54 -35.04
C GLU A 229 8.90 -5.40 -36.23
N THR A 230 8.40 -6.60 -35.99
CA THR A 230 7.92 -7.50 -37.05
C THR A 230 6.57 -7.06 -37.66
N VAL A 231 5.80 -6.22 -36.98
CA VAL A 231 4.53 -5.69 -37.48
C VAL A 231 4.76 -4.56 -38.48
N LEU A 232 5.60 -3.59 -38.12
CA LEU A 232 5.99 -2.50 -39.01
C LEU A 232 7.33 -1.91 -38.53
N PRO A 233 8.37 -1.83 -39.39
CA PRO A 233 9.67 -1.30 -39.01
C PRO A 233 9.59 0.09 -38.40
N GLY A 234 10.23 0.29 -37.24
CA GLY A 234 10.23 1.56 -36.50
C GLY A 234 9.20 1.66 -35.38
N LEU A 235 8.24 0.73 -35.28
CA LEU A 235 7.31 0.68 -34.14
C LEU A 235 7.99 0.32 -32.81
N ASN A 236 9.16 -0.31 -32.85
CA ASN A 236 10.01 -0.53 -31.68
C ASN A 236 10.38 0.78 -30.95
N SER A 237 10.37 1.93 -31.63
CA SER A 237 10.58 3.24 -30.99
C SER A 237 9.54 3.61 -29.93
N PHE A 238 8.38 2.94 -29.92
CA PHE A 238 7.38 3.09 -28.86
C PHE A 238 7.77 2.40 -27.56
N VAL A 239 8.84 1.60 -27.57
CA VAL A 239 9.25 0.71 -26.48
C VAL A 239 10.73 0.94 -26.19
N THR A 240 11.00 1.91 -25.31
CA THR A 240 12.34 2.12 -24.73
C THR A 240 12.37 1.57 -23.31
N ASP A 241 13.55 1.20 -22.81
CA ASP A 241 13.74 0.67 -21.45
C ASP A 241 13.03 1.54 -20.38
N GLU A 242 13.27 2.85 -20.41
CA GLU A 242 12.71 3.82 -19.47
C GLU A 242 11.19 3.93 -19.59
N ARG A 243 10.67 4.01 -20.82
CA ARG A 243 9.22 4.12 -21.06
C ARG A 243 8.53 2.84 -20.62
N TYR A 244 9.08 1.68 -20.96
CA TYR A 244 8.51 0.39 -20.61
C TYR A 244 8.47 0.19 -19.10
N ALA A 245 9.58 0.44 -18.40
CA ALA A 245 9.64 0.38 -16.95
C ALA A 245 8.62 1.33 -16.30
N THR A 246 8.49 2.56 -16.82
CA THR A 246 7.49 3.53 -16.36
C THR A 246 6.06 3.05 -16.57
N LEU A 247 5.76 2.38 -17.69
CA LEU A 247 4.43 1.81 -17.94
C LEU A 247 4.14 0.66 -16.99
N VAL A 248 5.07 -0.29 -16.81
CA VAL A 248 4.92 -1.41 -15.86
C VAL A 248 4.70 -0.88 -14.44
N ALA A 249 5.49 0.11 -14.02
CA ALA A 249 5.37 0.81 -12.75
C ALA A 249 3.99 1.43 -12.51
N LYS A 250 3.43 2.09 -13.52
CA LYS A 250 2.09 2.68 -13.47
C LYS A 250 1.00 1.61 -13.49
N MET A 251 1.13 0.56 -14.28
CA MET A 251 0.17 -0.55 -14.29
C MET A 251 0.14 -1.23 -12.92
N ALA A 252 1.30 -1.54 -12.35
CA ALA A 252 1.40 -2.17 -11.04
C ALA A 252 0.73 -1.35 -9.92
N TYR A 253 0.79 -0.01 -9.98
CA TYR A 253 0.11 0.84 -8.99
C TYR A 253 -1.40 0.98 -9.23
N ASN A 254 -1.85 1.07 -10.49
CA ASN A 254 -3.19 1.56 -10.84
C ASN A 254 -4.19 0.49 -11.29
N THR A 255 -3.76 -0.77 -11.37
CA THR A 255 -4.62 -1.87 -11.82
C THR A 255 -5.65 -2.25 -10.78
N PHE A 256 -6.91 -2.34 -11.20
CA PHE A 256 -8.02 -2.92 -10.46
C PHE A 256 -8.27 -4.36 -10.90
N GLY A 257 -8.53 -5.24 -9.94
CA GLY A 257 -8.98 -6.59 -10.24
C GLY A 257 -10.46 -6.57 -10.62
N VAL A 258 -10.80 -7.13 -11.78
CA VAL A 258 -12.18 -7.30 -12.25
C VAL A 258 -12.74 -8.59 -11.66
N TYR A 259 -13.90 -8.53 -11.03
CA TYR A 259 -14.53 -9.68 -10.37
C TYR A 259 -16.06 -9.61 -10.46
N TYR A 260 -16.72 -10.76 -10.41
CA TYR A 260 -18.18 -10.89 -10.42
C TYR A 260 -18.62 -11.75 -9.24
N ASP A 261 -19.83 -11.52 -8.71
CA ASP A 261 -20.46 -12.39 -7.70
C ASP A 261 -19.59 -12.73 -6.47
N GLY A 262 -18.80 -11.77 -6.00
CA GLY A 262 -17.88 -11.95 -4.85
C GLY A 262 -16.49 -12.52 -5.22
N GLY A 263 -16.27 -12.80 -6.51
CA GLY A 263 -15.01 -13.27 -7.06
C GLY A 263 -14.96 -14.79 -7.24
N ARG A 264 -13.97 -15.24 -8.02
CA ARG A 264 -13.76 -16.67 -8.33
C ARG A 264 -12.95 -17.38 -7.24
N ASP A 265 -13.07 -18.70 -7.16
CA ASP A 265 -12.34 -19.54 -6.19
C ASP A 265 -11.40 -20.56 -6.86
N ASP A 266 -11.40 -20.62 -8.19
CA ASP A 266 -10.67 -21.58 -9.01
C ASP A 266 -9.39 -20.99 -9.65
N LYS A 267 -8.98 -19.78 -9.26
CA LYS A 267 -7.74 -19.18 -9.76
C LYS A 267 -6.52 -19.97 -9.24
N PRO A 268 -5.57 -20.36 -10.11
CA PRO A 268 -4.39 -21.10 -9.68
C PRO A 268 -3.58 -20.33 -8.61
N ILE A 269 -3.11 -21.06 -7.60
CA ILE A 269 -2.27 -20.49 -6.54
C ILE A 269 -0.90 -20.13 -7.13
N PRO A 270 -0.43 -18.88 -6.99
CA PRO A 270 0.90 -18.49 -7.48
C PRO A 270 2.00 -19.32 -6.82
N SER A 271 2.97 -19.78 -7.61
CA SER A 271 4.17 -20.46 -7.13
C SER A 271 5.28 -19.50 -6.69
N ALA A 272 5.12 -18.21 -6.98
CA ALA A 272 6.05 -17.14 -6.62
C ALA A 272 6.04 -16.86 -5.11
N ARG A 273 7.11 -16.25 -4.61
CA ARG A 273 7.16 -15.79 -3.21
C ARG A 273 6.10 -14.71 -2.97
N PRO A 274 5.51 -14.59 -1.76
CA PRO A 274 4.45 -13.63 -1.48
C PRO A 274 4.73 -12.19 -1.90
N GLU A 275 5.99 -11.75 -1.83
CA GLU A 275 6.47 -10.43 -2.26
C GLU A 275 6.54 -10.22 -3.77
N ASP A 276 6.60 -11.30 -4.55
CA ASP A 276 6.72 -11.27 -6.01
C ASP A 276 5.36 -11.53 -6.67
N ILE A 277 4.32 -11.78 -5.87
CA ILE A 277 2.93 -11.90 -6.32
C ILE A 277 2.40 -10.52 -6.70
N GLU A 278 1.90 -10.39 -7.92
CA GLU A 278 1.21 -9.18 -8.37
C GLU A 278 0.01 -8.89 -7.46
N ARG A 279 -0.16 -7.62 -7.09
CA ARG A 279 -1.32 -7.15 -6.33
C ARG A 279 -2.08 -6.15 -7.18
N THR A 280 -3.38 -6.34 -7.24
CA THR A 280 -4.34 -5.44 -7.88
C THR A 280 -5.20 -4.79 -6.83
N ARG A 281 -5.83 -3.65 -7.15
CA ARG A 281 -6.80 -3.00 -6.28
C ARG A 281 -8.11 -3.76 -6.34
N ILE A 282 -8.36 -4.64 -5.37
CA ILE A 282 -9.56 -5.47 -5.33
C ILE A 282 -9.99 -5.76 -3.87
N PRO A 283 -11.23 -5.43 -3.49
CA PRO A 283 -11.71 -5.59 -2.12
C PRO A 283 -11.99 -7.05 -1.72
N VAL A 284 -11.88 -8.00 -2.65
CA VAL A 284 -12.08 -9.44 -2.41
C VAL A 284 -10.81 -10.27 -2.60
N GLY A 285 -9.67 -9.62 -2.83
CA GLY A 285 -8.36 -10.26 -3.03
C GLY A 285 -8.03 -10.63 -4.48
N THR A 286 -6.77 -10.46 -4.87
CA THR A 286 -6.26 -10.69 -6.25
C THR A 286 -6.40 -12.14 -6.71
N SER A 287 -6.48 -13.09 -5.78
CA SER A 287 -6.80 -14.50 -6.07
C SER A 287 -8.23 -14.71 -6.58
N ARG A 288 -9.12 -13.72 -6.46
CA ARG A 288 -10.54 -13.85 -6.81
C ARG A 288 -10.98 -13.05 -8.03
N GLN A 289 -10.06 -12.36 -8.70
CA GLN A 289 -10.35 -11.65 -9.94
C GLN A 289 -10.45 -12.62 -11.13
N VAL A 290 -11.19 -12.23 -12.16
CA VAL A 290 -11.20 -12.87 -13.49
C VAL A 290 -10.21 -12.22 -14.46
N GLY A 291 -9.75 -11.01 -14.14
CA GLY A 291 -8.85 -10.23 -14.96
C GLY A 291 -8.46 -8.92 -14.29
N SER A 292 -7.71 -8.11 -15.02
CA SER A 292 -7.14 -6.86 -14.55
C SER A 292 -7.51 -5.71 -15.48
N ALA A 293 -7.78 -4.53 -14.94
CA ALA A 293 -8.15 -3.36 -15.71
C ALA A 293 -7.60 -2.06 -15.12
N VAL A 294 -7.30 -1.10 -15.99
CA VAL A 294 -6.81 0.24 -15.60
C VAL A 294 -7.78 1.29 -16.08
N TYR A 295 -7.97 2.33 -15.26
CA TYR A 295 -8.96 3.38 -15.43
C TYR A 295 -8.30 4.75 -15.28
N THR A 296 -8.87 5.81 -15.84
CA THR A 296 -8.28 7.16 -15.73
C THR A 296 -8.68 7.84 -14.42
N VAL A 297 -9.98 7.91 -14.13
CA VAL A 297 -10.55 8.61 -12.98
C VAL A 297 -10.38 7.78 -11.72
N SER A 298 -10.74 6.50 -11.77
CA SER A 298 -10.67 5.59 -10.63
C SER A 298 -9.24 5.36 -10.12
N SER A 299 -8.22 5.64 -10.94
CA SER A 299 -6.82 5.61 -10.51
C SER A 299 -6.48 6.63 -9.41
N TYR A 300 -7.27 7.70 -9.26
CA TYR A 300 -7.12 8.72 -8.22
C TYR A 300 -7.77 8.37 -6.88
N LEU A 301 -8.59 7.32 -6.82
CA LEU A 301 -9.19 6.83 -5.57
C LEU A 301 -8.09 6.41 -4.61
N ALA A 302 -8.17 6.81 -3.34
CA ALA A 302 -7.20 6.41 -2.33
C ALA A 302 -7.64 5.13 -1.61
N HIS A 303 -6.67 4.41 -1.04
CA HIS A 303 -6.97 3.30 -0.16
C HIS A 303 -7.55 3.79 1.18
N SER A 304 -8.60 3.14 1.66
CA SER A 304 -9.00 3.13 3.07
C SER A 304 -9.34 1.69 3.51
N CYS A 305 -8.96 1.34 4.74
CA CYS A 305 -9.42 0.10 5.40
C CYS A 305 -10.88 0.18 5.87
N ASP A 306 -11.45 1.39 5.89
CA ASP A 306 -12.87 1.69 6.12
C ASP A 306 -13.35 2.58 4.96
N PRO A 307 -13.58 2.00 3.76
CA PRO A 307 -13.84 2.77 2.56
C PRO A 307 -15.26 3.32 2.54
N ASN A 308 -15.41 4.51 1.95
CA ASN A 308 -16.73 5.15 1.75
C ASN A 308 -17.33 4.91 0.35
N ALA A 309 -16.59 4.26 -0.55
CA ALA A 309 -17.08 3.79 -1.84
C ALA A 309 -16.52 2.39 -2.15
N ARG A 310 -17.20 1.65 -3.03
CA ARG A 310 -16.79 0.32 -3.48
C ARG A 310 -16.86 0.19 -5.01
N PRO A 311 -15.80 -0.31 -5.67
CA PRO A 311 -15.84 -0.63 -7.09
C PRO A 311 -16.56 -1.97 -7.30
N GLU A 312 -17.56 -1.99 -8.17
CA GLU A 312 -18.26 -3.21 -8.62
C GLU A 312 -18.37 -3.29 -10.13
N PHE A 313 -18.61 -4.50 -10.63
CA PHE A 313 -18.70 -4.82 -12.05
C PHE A 313 -20.08 -5.42 -12.39
N THR A 314 -21.14 -4.72 -11.96
CA THR A 314 -22.53 -5.19 -12.00
C THR A 314 -23.03 -5.53 -13.41
N GLY A 315 -22.46 -4.92 -14.45
CA GLY A 315 -22.77 -5.20 -15.85
C GLY A 315 -22.18 -6.52 -16.40
N GLY A 316 -21.47 -7.31 -15.58
CA GLY A 316 -20.80 -8.54 -16.01
C GLY A 316 -19.72 -8.27 -17.07
N THR A 317 -19.06 -7.12 -16.97
CA THR A 317 -17.95 -6.70 -17.86
C THR A 317 -16.90 -5.97 -17.04
N ALA A 318 -15.77 -5.62 -17.65
CA ALA A 318 -14.75 -4.74 -17.07
C ALA A 318 -15.20 -3.27 -16.89
N GLN A 319 -16.48 -2.92 -17.05
CA GLN A 319 -16.99 -1.58 -16.73
C GLN A 319 -17.12 -1.41 -15.21
N LEU A 320 -16.37 -0.48 -14.65
CA LEU A 320 -16.37 -0.18 -13.21
C LEU A 320 -17.58 0.69 -12.87
N HIS A 321 -18.32 0.30 -11.85
CA HIS A 321 -19.39 1.08 -11.21
C HIS A 321 -18.92 1.43 -9.81
N LEU A 322 -18.66 2.72 -9.54
CA LEU A 322 -18.27 3.16 -8.21
C LEU A 322 -19.52 3.44 -7.39
N ILE A 323 -19.77 2.66 -6.35
CA ILE A 323 -21.00 2.74 -5.55
C ILE A 323 -20.69 3.27 -4.16
N ALA A 324 -21.53 4.21 -3.68
CA ALA A 324 -21.40 4.77 -2.34
C ALA A 324 -21.69 3.74 -1.25
N ALA A 325 -20.78 3.57 -0.30
CA ALA A 325 -20.95 2.65 0.83
C ALA A 325 -21.78 3.26 1.98
N ARG A 326 -21.85 4.59 2.03
CA ARG A 326 -22.62 5.37 3.01
C ARG A 326 -23.11 6.68 2.40
N ASP A 327 -23.96 7.39 3.12
CA ASP A 327 -24.30 8.77 2.81
C ASP A 327 -23.03 9.66 2.88
N MET A 328 -22.85 10.51 1.87
CA MET A 328 -21.70 11.41 1.72
C MET A 328 -22.13 12.79 1.23
N LYS A 329 -21.40 13.82 1.65
CA LYS A 329 -21.59 15.21 1.25
C LYS A 329 -20.64 15.63 0.13
N ALA A 330 -21.05 16.64 -0.62
CA ALA A 330 -20.16 17.32 -1.56
C ALA A 330 -18.87 17.78 -0.86
N GLY A 331 -17.72 17.53 -1.48
CA GLY A 331 -16.40 17.85 -0.94
C GLY A 331 -15.72 16.72 -0.16
N GLU A 332 -16.41 15.62 0.19
CA GLU A 332 -15.77 14.47 0.83
C GLU A 332 -14.82 13.73 -0.14
N GLU A 333 -13.65 13.30 0.37
CA GLU A 333 -12.69 12.44 -0.35
C GLU A 333 -13.28 11.05 -0.56
N LEU A 334 -13.16 10.53 -1.78
CA LEU A 334 -13.54 9.18 -2.13
C LEU A 334 -12.39 8.20 -1.89
N THR A 335 -12.70 7.13 -1.18
CA THR A 335 -11.76 6.07 -0.80
C THR A 335 -12.36 4.69 -1.07
N VAL A 336 -11.50 3.75 -1.45
CA VAL A 336 -11.87 2.35 -1.73
C VAL A 336 -10.91 1.40 -1.00
N ALA A 337 -11.32 0.16 -0.80
CA ALA A 337 -10.40 -0.88 -0.34
C ALA A 337 -9.57 -1.40 -1.53
N TYR A 338 -8.25 -1.44 -1.39
CA TYR A 338 -7.34 -2.02 -2.39
C TYR A 338 -7.13 -3.52 -2.15
N VAL A 339 -7.44 -3.98 -0.95
CA VAL A 339 -7.21 -5.34 -0.45
C VAL A 339 -8.47 -5.81 0.25
N ASP A 340 -8.53 -7.11 0.57
CA ASP A 340 -9.65 -7.62 1.35
C ASP A 340 -9.60 -7.12 2.79
N VAL A 341 -10.52 -6.21 3.11
CA VAL A 341 -10.71 -5.61 4.44
C VAL A 341 -11.69 -6.39 5.32
N THR A 342 -12.23 -7.49 4.83
CA THR A 342 -13.07 -8.39 5.60
C THR A 342 -12.21 -9.18 6.56
N ARG A 343 -12.71 -9.43 7.76
CA ARG A 343 -12.12 -10.38 8.70
C ARG A 343 -12.78 -11.74 8.48
N HIS A 344 -12.00 -12.76 8.16
CA HIS A 344 -12.54 -14.12 8.00
C HIS A 344 -12.81 -14.77 9.36
N GLU A 345 -13.72 -15.77 9.40
CA GLU A 345 -14.19 -16.40 10.64
C GLU A 345 -13.05 -17.01 11.47
N ASP A 346 -12.08 -17.64 10.81
CA ASP A 346 -10.91 -18.28 11.44
C ASP A 346 -9.70 -17.34 11.60
N GLU A 347 -9.84 -16.06 11.26
CA GLU A 347 -8.75 -15.10 11.25
C GLU A 347 -8.76 -14.25 12.53
N SER A 348 -7.62 -14.21 13.23
CA SER A 348 -7.45 -13.27 14.34
C SER A 348 -7.42 -11.83 13.82
N VAL A 349 -7.70 -10.86 14.68
CA VAL A 349 -7.62 -9.44 14.29
C VAL A 349 -6.19 -9.05 13.88
N ILE A 350 -5.18 -9.72 14.47
CA ILE A 350 -3.76 -9.49 14.17
C ILE A 350 -3.44 -10.04 12.78
N ASP A 351 -3.85 -11.27 12.49
CA ASP A 351 -3.60 -11.92 11.20
C ASP A 351 -4.29 -11.15 10.07
N CYS A 352 -5.51 -10.68 10.30
CA CYS A 352 -6.25 -9.85 9.36
C CYS A 352 -5.50 -8.55 9.01
N ARG A 353 -4.94 -7.87 10.01
CA ARG A 353 -4.11 -6.67 9.76
C ARG A 353 -2.81 -7.00 9.06
N ARG A 354 -2.17 -8.10 9.46
CA ARG A 354 -0.92 -8.56 8.84
C ARG A 354 -1.14 -8.86 7.36
N ARG A 355 -2.19 -9.59 7.02
CA ARG A 355 -2.59 -9.87 5.63
C ARG A 355 -2.80 -8.57 4.85
N ARG A 356 -3.66 -7.66 5.34
CA ARG A 356 -3.90 -6.36 4.68
C ARG A 356 -2.60 -5.59 4.44
N ARG A 357 -1.71 -5.51 5.44
CA ARG A 357 -0.41 -4.82 5.32
C ARG A 357 0.47 -5.48 4.27
N THR A 358 0.58 -6.81 4.27
CA THR A 358 1.35 -7.55 3.27
C THR A 358 0.82 -7.34 1.86
N GLU A 359 -0.50 -7.27 1.70
CA GLU A 359 -1.14 -7.06 0.39
C GLU A 359 -1.07 -5.60 -0.09
N LEU A 360 -1.05 -4.62 0.82
CA LEU A 360 -0.89 -3.20 0.52
C LEU A 360 0.56 -2.78 0.26
N ALA A 361 1.55 -3.61 0.62
CA ALA A 361 2.96 -3.28 0.60
C ALA A 361 3.77 -3.71 -0.65
N PRO A 362 3.32 -3.55 -1.91
CA PRO A 362 4.25 -3.58 -3.05
C PRO A 362 5.14 -2.31 -3.15
N ASP A 363 4.94 -1.30 -2.29
CA ASP A 363 5.59 0.02 -2.33
C ASP A 363 7.02 0.08 -1.74
N SER A 364 7.83 -0.99 -1.84
CA SER A 364 9.09 -1.05 -1.07
C SER A 364 10.32 -1.73 -1.71
N ARG A 365 10.63 -1.49 -3.00
CA ARG A 365 11.95 -1.80 -3.60
C ARG A 365 12.17 -0.84 -4.80
N SER A 366 12.91 0.28 -4.77
CA SER A 366 14.37 0.44 -4.59
C SER A 366 14.84 1.86 -5.01
N GLY A 367 14.94 2.83 -4.09
CA GLY A 367 15.52 4.18 -4.36
C GLY A 367 15.24 5.19 -3.22
N PRO A 368 16.10 6.20 -2.95
CA PRO A 368 16.17 6.80 -1.61
C PRO A 368 15.17 7.96 -1.43
N ALA A 369 13.92 7.63 -1.09
CA ALA A 369 13.08 8.46 -0.22
C ALA A 369 11.97 7.60 0.40
N SER A 370 12.05 7.38 1.72
CA SER A 370 10.96 6.96 2.60
C SER A 370 10.40 5.53 2.40
N LYS A 371 11.11 4.54 2.95
CA LYS A 371 10.51 3.28 3.42
C LYS A 371 9.28 3.57 4.28
N MET A 372 8.12 3.04 3.92
CA MET A 372 7.07 2.71 4.90
C MET A 372 6.92 1.19 5.00
N SER A 373 8.04 0.50 5.29
CA SER A 373 7.93 -0.43 6.43
C SER A 373 7.80 0.45 7.66
N SER A 374 7.05 0.05 8.68
CA SER A 374 7.24 0.64 10.00
C SER A 374 8.77 0.69 10.25
N PRO A 375 9.35 1.86 10.54
CA PRO A 375 10.80 1.99 10.59
C PRO A 375 11.29 0.99 11.62
N LYS A 376 12.18 0.06 11.20
CA LYS A 376 12.79 -0.89 12.11
C LYS A 376 13.45 -0.07 13.21
N LEU A 377 13.01 -0.29 14.46
CA LEU A 377 13.57 0.42 15.60
C LEU A 377 15.09 0.19 15.60
N SER A 378 15.84 1.30 15.60
CA SER A 378 17.27 1.25 15.87
C SER A 378 17.45 1.13 17.38
N TYR A 379 18.43 0.38 17.84
CA TYR A 379 18.67 0.16 19.26
C TYR A 379 20.10 -0.27 19.56
N LEU A 380 20.49 -0.09 20.82
CA LEU A 380 21.71 -0.61 21.43
C LEU A 380 21.35 -1.74 22.40
N THR A 381 22.03 -2.87 22.32
CA THR A 381 21.84 -3.99 23.25
C THR A 381 22.92 -3.99 24.34
N ILE A 382 22.51 -4.19 25.60
CA ILE A 382 23.39 -4.53 26.72
C ILE A 382 23.07 -5.98 27.11
N PRO A 383 24.04 -6.90 27.03
CA PRO A 383 23.81 -8.30 27.37
C PRO A 383 23.52 -8.47 28.87
N ALA A 384 22.86 -9.58 29.21
CA ALA A 384 22.74 -10.02 30.59
C ALA A 384 24.13 -10.40 31.16
N LEU A 385 24.35 -10.15 32.45
CA LEU A 385 25.59 -10.53 33.16
C LEU A 385 25.61 -12.02 33.54
N ARG A 386 24.43 -12.64 33.65
CA ARG A 386 24.22 -14.07 33.88
C ARG A 386 23.36 -14.66 32.76
N LYS A 387 23.00 -15.95 32.88
CA LYS A 387 22.06 -16.61 31.95
C LYS A 387 20.82 -15.74 31.78
N HIS A 388 20.54 -15.36 30.53
CA HIS A 388 19.44 -14.48 30.17
C HIS A 388 18.10 -15.11 30.57
N ALA A 389 17.26 -14.33 31.26
CA ALA A 389 15.94 -14.76 31.73
C ALA A 389 14.85 -13.71 31.53
N ALA A 390 15.21 -12.46 31.20
CA ALA A 390 14.27 -11.37 30.98
C ALA A 390 14.89 -10.29 30.08
N THR A 391 14.06 -9.49 29.41
CA THR A 391 14.52 -8.38 28.58
C THR A 391 13.80 -7.09 28.94
N VAL A 392 14.54 -6.00 29.10
CA VAL A 392 13.98 -4.64 29.20
C VAL A 392 14.16 -3.93 27.88
N ILE A 393 13.08 -3.39 27.32
CA ILE A 393 13.09 -2.49 26.17
C ILE A 393 12.85 -1.07 26.67
N PHE A 394 13.79 -0.15 26.40
CA PHE A 394 13.78 1.19 26.97
C PHE A 394 13.83 2.30 25.92
N ALA A 395 12.90 3.28 25.98
CA ALA A 395 12.87 4.45 25.11
C ALA A 395 13.29 5.75 25.84
N HIS A 396 14.22 6.50 25.24
CA HIS A 396 14.78 7.74 25.82
C HIS A 396 13.87 8.97 25.64
N GLY A 397 14.21 10.11 26.27
CA GLY A 397 13.47 11.36 26.13
C GLY A 397 13.78 12.14 24.85
N LEU A 398 13.07 13.26 24.65
CA LEU A 398 13.28 14.16 23.51
C LEU A 398 14.74 14.64 23.44
N GLY A 399 15.34 14.58 22.25
CA GLY A 399 16.71 15.04 22.01
C GLY A 399 17.81 14.05 22.43
N GLU A 400 17.48 12.96 23.10
CA GLU A 400 18.44 11.99 23.63
C GLU A 400 18.74 10.82 22.68
N SER A 401 19.49 9.83 23.15
CA SER A 401 19.62 8.53 22.48
C SER A 401 19.82 7.42 23.51
N GLY A 402 19.57 6.16 23.14
CA GLY A 402 19.90 5.00 23.97
C GLY A 402 21.35 4.93 24.48
N HIS A 403 22.30 5.65 23.88
CA HIS A 403 23.68 5.73 24.40
C HIS A 403 23.76 6.42 25.76
N VAL A 404 22.92 7.44 25.99
CA VAL A 404 22.90 8.20 27.26
C VAL A 404 22.41 7.30 28.40
N TRP A 405 21.50 6.38 28.09
CA TRP A 405 20.90 5.44 29.04
C TRP A 405 21.74 4.20 29.29
N LYS A 406 22.84 4.00 28.55
CA LYS A 406 23.70 2.82 28.66
C LYS A 406 24.32 2.71 30.06
N THR A 407 24.91 3.79 30.55
CA THR A 407 25.57 3.81 31.87
C THR A 407 24.57 3.51 32.98
N PHE A 408 23.38 4.10 32.90
CA PHE A 408 22.29 3.86 33.85
C PHE A 408 21.90 2.37 33.88
N ALA A 409 21.61 1.79 32.71
CA ALA A 409 21.24 0.38 32.60
C ALA A 409 22.34 -0.58 33.13
N GLN A 410 23.61 -0.28 32.88
CA GLN A 410 24.71 -1.10 33.41
C GLN A 410 24.86 -0.96 34.93
N GLN A 411 24.73 0.26 35.47
CA GLN A 411 24.83 0.49 36.91
C GLN A 411 23.70 -0.20 37.69
N ILE A 412 22.45 -0.10 37.22
CA ILE A 412 21.31 -0.73 37.89
C ILE A 412 21.37 -2.27 37.78
N GLN A 413 21.85 -2.79 36.64
CA GLN A 413 22.08 -4.22 36.42
C GLN A 413 23.17 -4.78 37.34
N LEU A 414 24.22 -4.00 37.64
CA LEU A 414 25.28 -4.37 38.59
C LEU A 414 24.82 -4.28 40.05
N ALA A 415 24.10 -3.22 40.39
CA ALA A 415 23.66 -2.95 41.76
C ALA A 415 22.53 -3.87 42.24
N THR A 416 21.75 -4.43 41.31
CA THR A 416 20.55 -5.22 41.62
C THR A 416 20.70 -6.68 41.21
N PRO A 417 20.87 -7.63 42.15
CA PRO A 417 21.05 -9.04 41.82
C PRO A 417 19.96 -9.63 40.90
N ALA A 418 18.70 -9.25 41.09
CA ALA A 418 17.57 -9.69 40.26
C ALA A 418 17.70 -9.27 38.79
N LEU A 419 18.38 -8.15 38.50
CA LEU A 419 18.56 -7.64 37.14
C LEU A 419 19.78 -8.22 36.42
N GLN A 420 20.64 -8.98 37.09
CA GLN A 420 21.84 -9.55 36.46
C GLN A 420 21.53 -10.55 35.34
N GLN A 421 20.33 -11.14 35.32
CA GLN A 421 19.83 -12.02 34.25
C GLN A 421 19.07 -11.27 33.13
N THR A 422 18.97 -9.94 33.24
CA THR A 422 18.18 -9.12 32.32
C THR A 422 19.05 -8.58 31.19
N LYS A 423 18.61 -8.76 29.94
CA LYS A 423 19.17 -8.08 28.76
C LYS A 423 18.47 -6.73 28.58
N TRP A 424 19.19 -5.70 28.16
CA TRP A 424 18.58 -4.40 27.87
C TRP A 424 18.66 -4.10 26.38
N ILE A 425 17.56 -3.60 25.82
CA ILE A 425 17.45 -3.07 24.47
C ILE A 425 17.10 -1.59 24.60
N LEU A 426 18.06 -0.72 24.34
CA LEU A 426 17.92 0.73 24.45
C LEU A 426 17.62 1.31 23.07
N LEU A 427 16.37 1.74 22.85
CA LEU A 427 15.89 2.20 21.56
C LEU A 427 16.55 3.54 21.17
N HIS A 428 16.56 3.82 19.86
CA HIS A 428 17.00 5.09 19.27
C HIS A 428 15.85 5.68 18.44
N ALA A 429 15.45 6.90 18.79
CA ALA A 429 14.51 7.66 17.99
C ALA A 429 15.16 8.16 16.68
N LEU A 430 14.35 8.34 15.64
CA LEU A 430 14.79 8.99 14.41
C LEU A 430 15.06 10.47 14.66
N ARG A 431 16.12 11.01 14.05
CA ARG A 431 16.39 12.46 14.02
C ARG A 431 15.38 13.15 13.11
N ARG A 432 14.72 14.18 13.62
CA ARG A 432 13.72 14.96 12.89
C ARG A 432 13.72 16.42 13.35
N LEU A 433 13.13 17.30 12.55
CA LEU A 433 12.89 18.68 12.95
C LEU A 433 11.81 18.69 14.03
N VAL A 434 12.14 19.25 15.19
CA VAL A 434 11.22 19.46 16.30
C VAL A 434 11.18 20.95 16.58
N ALA A 435 9.98 21.51 16.66
CA ALA A 435 9.77 22.88 17.11
C ALA A 435 9.55 22.85 18.62
N THR A 436 10.49 23.41 19.37
CA THR A 436 10.33 23.69 20.81
C THR A 436 9.89 25.15 20.99
N ASP A 437 9.52 25.55 22.20
CA ASP A 437 8.91 26.84 22.52
C ASP A 437 9.62 28.07 21.90
N ASP A 438 10.95 28.00 21.72
CA ASP A 438 11.74 29.14 21.22
C ASP A 438 12.50 28.87 19.90
N LYS A 439 12.58 27.63 19.39
CA LYS A 439 13.43 27.26 18.22
C LYS A 439 12.95 26.00 17.49
N VAL A 440 13.30 25.88 16.21
CA VAL A 440 13.22 24.61 15.45
C VAL A 440 14.61 23.99 15.36
N ALA A 441 14.77 22.74 15.76
CA ALA A 441 16.05 22.04 15.71
C ALA A 441 15.91 20.56 15.29
N MET A 442 16.92 20.06 14.57
CA MET A 442 17.00 18.65 14.16
C MET A 442 17.53 17.79 15.32
N MET A 443 16.68 16.97 15.92
CA MET A 443 17.03 16.14 17.08
C MET A 443 16.28 14.80 17.11
N PRO A 444 16.76 13.79 17.85
CA PRO A 444 16.02 12.55 18.05
C PRO A 444 14.67 12.80 18.73
N SER A 445 13.58 12.29 18.15
CA SER A 445 12.23 12.45 18.70
C SER A 445 11.30 11.32 18.27
N TRP A 446 10.33 10.96 19.12
CA TRP A 446 9.32 9.93 18.86
C TRP A 446 8.06 10.49 18.15
N PHE A 447 7.58 11.66 18.57
CA PHE A 447 6.42 12.40 18.03
C PHE A 447 6.64 13.94 18.02
N ASP A 448 5.76 14.74 17.41
CA ASP A 448 5.89 16.22 17.47
C ASP A 448 5.30 16.76 18.79
N ASP A 449 5.93 17.79 19.36
CA ASP A 449 5.60 18.33 20.70
C ASP A 449 4.45 19.36 20.65
N ARG A 450 4.05 19.81 19.45
CA ARG A 450 3.03 20.86 19.25
C ARG A 450 1.57 20.36 19.26
N GLY A 451 1.27 19.42 20.15
CA GLY A 451 -0.07 18.88 20.36
C GLY A 451 -0.44 17.74 19.40
N VAL A 452 -1.33 16.86 19.85
CA VAL A 452 -1.71 15.62 19.15
C VAL A 452 -2.35 15.94 17.80
N THR A 453 -1.59 15.79 16.73
CA THR A 453 -2.12 15.84 15.35
C THR A 453 -2.59 14.45 14.91
N SER A 454 -3.35 14.37 13.80
CA SER A 454 -3.68 13.08 13.16
C SER A 454 -2.44 12.28 12.77
N ASP A 455 -1.34 12.96 12.45
CA ASP A 455 -0.06 12.34 12.07
C ASP A 455 0.66 11.73 13.29
N ASP A 456 0.46 12.26 14.49
CA ASP A 456 1.05 11.69 15.71
C ASP A 456 0.37 10.39 16.13
N ASN A 457 -0.94 10.27 15.90
CA ASN A 457 -1.66 8.99 16.08
C ASN A 457 -1.13 7.91 15.13
N LEU A 458 -0.85 8.25 13.87
CA LEU A 458 -0.26 7.33 12.90
C LEU A 458 1.14 6.88 13.35
N ARG A 459 1.97 7.80 13.84
CA ARG A 459 3.33 7.50 14.33
C ARG A 459 3.34 6.68 15.61
N MET A 460 2.42 6.93 16.53
CA MET A 460 2.26 6.08 17.72
C MET A 460 1.86 4.66 17.34
N LEU A 461 0.98 4.50 16.33
CA LEU A 461 0.64 3.20 15.78
C LEU A 461 1.85 2.53 15.11
N GLU A 462 2.62 3.26 14.31
CA GLU A 462 3.86 2.77 13.69
C GLU A 462 4.89 2.30 14.73
N PHE A 463 5.07 3.08 15.80
CA PHE A 463 5.96 2.69 16.91
C PHE A 463 5.43 1.45 17.62
N THR A 464 4.13 1.37 17.89
CA THR A 464 3.49 0.22 18.55
C THR A 464 3.70 -1.05 17.72
N ASP A 465 3.53 -0.96 16.40
CA ASP A 465 3.74 -2.07 15.48
C ASP A 465 5.23 -2.48 15.43
N SER A 466 6.15 -1.52 15.28
CA SER A 466 7.59 -1.81 15.31
C SER A 466 8.06 -2.38 16.66
N LEU A 467 7.46 -1.95 17.76
CA LEU A 467 7.74 -2.48 19.09
C LEU A 467 7.19 -3.91 19.23
N SER A 468 6.00 -4.19 18.70
CA SER A 468 5.44 -5.55 18.64
C SER A 468 6.35 -6.50 17.86
N ASP A 469 6.80 -6.09 16.67
CA ASP A 469 7.73 -6.88 15.85
C ASP A 469 9.05 -7.16 16.61
N LEU A 470 9.55 -6.17 17.37
CA LEU A 470 10.76 -6.31 18.20
C LEU A 470 10.53 -7.28 19.37
N ILE A 471 9.38 -7.20 20.05
CA ILE A 471 9.00 -8.10 21.15
C ILE A 471 8.94 -9.54 20.64
N GLU A 472 8.26 -9.81 19.52
CA GLU A 472 8.16 -11.16 18.96
C GLU A 472 9.53 -11.72 18.54
N MET A 473 10.36 -10.89 17.90
CA MET A 473 11.72 -11.26 17.53
C MET A 473 12.55 -11.62 18.76
N GLU A 474 12.41 -10.83 19.83
CA GLU A 474 13.11 -11.02 21.09
C GLU A 474 12.67 -12.32 21.79
N MET A 475 11.35 -12.56 21.89
CA MET A 475 10.79 -13.80 22.43
C MET A 475 11.31 -15.03 21.68
N LYS A 476 11.29 -14.98 20.34
CA LYS A 476 11.71 -16.10 19.50
C LYS A 476 13.22 -16.35 19.57
N SER A 477 14.02 -15.30 19.49
CA SER A 477 15.49 -15.43 19.46
C SER A 477 16.09 -15.78 20.81
N SER A 478 15.47 -15.32 21.90
CA SER A 478 15.96 -15.53 23.26
C SER A 478 15.20 -16.61 24.03
N GLN A 479 14.16 -17.19 23.43
CA GLN A 479 13.31 -18.24 24.03
C GLN A 479 12.71 -17.82 25.38
N ILE A 480 12.21 -16.58 25.45
CA ILE A 480 11.51 -16.02 26.62
C ILE A 480 10.05 -15.70 26.26
N SER A 481 9.17 -15.70 27.26
CA SER A 481 7.76 -15.34 27.08
C SER A 481 7.51 -13.83 27.24
N SER A 482 6.31 -13.38 26.89
CA SER A 482 5.90 -11.97 27.00
C SER A 482 5.99 -11.43 28.43
N GLU A 483 5.75 -12.27 29.43
CA GLU A 483 5.80 -11.94 30.86
C GLU A 483 7.23 -11.65 31.34
N GLN A 484 8.23 -12.02 30.54
CA GLN A 484 9.65 -11.79 30.80
C GLN A 484 10.18 -10.56 30.03
N ILE A 485 9.31 -9.83 29.34
CA ILE A 485 9.66 -8.59 28.62
C ILE A 485 9.05 -7.39 29.34
N PHE A 486 9.93 -6.47 29.73
CA PHE A 486 9.58 -5.25 30.44
C PHE A 486 9.76 -4.04 29.54
N LEU A 487 8.77 -3.17 29.53
CA LEU A 487 8.75 -1.94 28.75
C LEU A 487 9.02 -0.74 29.66
N GLY A 488 9.95 0.13 29.28
CA GLY A 488 10.29 1.33 30.04
C GLY A 488 10.62 2.53 29.16
N GLY A 489 10.59 3.72 29.74
CA GLY A 489 11.06 4.91 29.04
C GLY A 489 11.11 6.17 29.91
N TYR A 490 11.71 7.22 29.37
CA TYR A 490 11.87 8.53 30.00
C TYR A 490 11.28 9.64 29.13
N GLY A 491 10.59 10.60 29.74
CA GLY A 491 9.93 11.71 29.05
C GLY A 491 9.08 11.21 27.88
N GLN A 492 9.35 11.76 26.69
CA GLN A 492 8.70 11.37 25.43
C GLN A 492 8.73 9.85 25.16
N GLY A 493 9.82 9.17 25.53
CA GLY A 493 9.94 7.71 25.38
C GLY A 493 9.06 6.93 26.35
N GLY A 494 8.82 7.46 27.55
CA GLY A 494 7.90 6.86 28.52
C GLY A 494 6.46 6.91 28.01
N GLU A 495 6.05 8.04 27.43
CA GLU A 495 4.70 8.22 26.88
C GLU A 495 4.40 7.25 25.75
N ILE A 496 5.31 7.15 24.75
CA ILE A 496 5.07 6.31 23.59
C ILE A 496 5.10 4.81 23.92
N VAL A 497 5.94 4.39 24.88
CA VAL A 497 6.02 3.01 25.34
C VAL A 497 4.81 2.64 26.21
N LEU A 498 4.31 3.56 27.04
CA LEU A 498 3.08 3.35 27.79
C LEU A 498 1.87 3.24 26.85
N ALA A 499 1.76 4.15 25.88
CA ALA A 499 0.70 4.12 24.87
C ALA A 499 0.73 2.80 24.07
N ALA A 500 1.92 2.37 23.64
CA ALA A 500 2.10 1.09 22.97
C ALA A 500 1.73 -0.09 23.89
N GLY A 501 2.26 -0.13 25.12
CA GLY A 501 2.00 -1.20 26.10
C GLY A 501 0.51 -1.40 26.39
N LEU A 502 -0.27 -0.32 26.49
CA LEU A 502 -1.72 -0.36 26.68
C LEU A 502 -2.51 -0.75 25.43
N THR A 503 -1.89 -0.75 24.24
CA THR A 503 -2.55 -0.96 22.94
C THR A 503 -2.05 -2.17 22.14
N LEU A 504 -0.95 -2.82 22.54
CA LEU A 504 -0.36 -4.01 21.89
C LEU A 504 -1.38 -5.15 21.67
N ASN A 505 -2.44 -5.22 22.47
CA ASN A 505 -3.64 -6.00 22.20
C ASN A 505 -4.84 -5.05 22.04
N LYS A 506 -5.21 -4.73 20.78
CA LYS A 506 -6.10 -3.64 20.31
C LYS A 506 -7.56 -3.57 20.85
N LYS A 507 -7.80 -3.96 22.09
CA LYS A 507 -8.86 -3.38 22.93
C LYS A 507 -8.17 -2.44 23.91
N MET A 508 -8.25 -1.13 23.66
CA MET A 508 -7.97 -0.17 24.73
C MET A 508 -8.84 -0.59 25.91
N LEU A 509 -8.24 -0.80 27.09
CA LEU A 509 -8.91 -1.32 28.30
C LEU A 509 -9.19 -2.84 28.33
N SER A 510 -8.43 -3.67 27.60
CA SER A 510 -8.53 -5.13 27.76
C SER A 510 -8.31 -5.58 29.21
N SER A 511 -8.96 -6.67 29.64
CA SER A 511 -8.75 -7.22 30.99
C SER A 511 -7.28 -7.57 31.27
N HIS A 512 -6.51 -7.87 30.22
CA HIS A 512 -5.07 -8.09 30.29
C HIS A 512 -4.29 -6.80 30.56
N ALA A 513 -4.63 -5.69 29.88
CA ALA A 513 -3.99 -4.39 30.10
C ALA A 513 -4.10 -3.93 31.56
N LYS A 514 -5.21 -4.23 32.24
CA LYS A 514 -5.46 -3.91 33.66
C LYS A 514 -4.58 -4.69 34.64
N GLN A 515 -3.94 -5.76 34.18
CA GLN A 515 -3.05 -6.60 34.99
C GLN A 515 -1.57 -6.30 34.73
N ILE A 516 -1.26 -5.42 33.76
CA ILE A 516 0.12 -5.04 33.46
C ILE A 516 0.64 -4.20 34.64
N PRO A 517 1.76 -4.61 35.27
CA PRO A 517 2.38 -3.80 36.30
C PRO A 517 3.06 -2.58 35.66
N ILE A 518 2.72 -1.38 36.13
CA ILE A 518 3.27 -0.11 35.62
C ILE A 518 3.86 0.68 36.79
N PHE A 519 5.15 1.01 36.71
CA PHE A 519 5.75 2.03 37.57
C PHE A 519 5.76 3.36 36.83
N TRP A 520 5.03 4.36 37.35
CA TRP A 520 4.96 5.69 36.76
C TRP A 520 5.46 6.72 37.77
N SER A 521 6.62 7.32 37.50
CA SER A 521 7.19 8.39 38.32
C SER A 521 7.14 9.75 37.62
N VAL A 522 6.78 10.81 38.35
CA VAL A 522 6.81 12.21 37.86
C VAL A 522 7.47 13.12 38.89
N GLY A 523 8.18 14.15 38.44
CA GLY A 523 8.83 15.14 39.31
C GLY A 523 7.97 16.38 39.56
N THR A 524 8.09 17.00 40.74
CA THR A 524 7.38 18.26 41.03
C THR A 524 7.95 19.50 40.35
N ALA A 525 9.03 19.35 39.57
CA ALA A 525 9.72 20.47 38.92
C ALA A 525 8.94 21.00 37.70
N ASP A 526 8.05 20.19 37.12
CA ASP A 526 7.24 20.55 35.95
C ASP A 526 5.75 20.42 36.29
N ALA A 527 5.12 21.56 36.58
CA ALA A 527 3.72 21.61 36.99
C ALA A 527 2.74 21.20 35.87
N ALA A 528 3.11 21.39 34.60
CA ALA A 528 2.28 21.03 33.46
C ALA A 528 2.24 19.51 33.28
N ILE A 529 3.40 18.84 33.35
CA ILE A 529 3.51 17.38 33.27
C ILE A 529 2.77 16.70 34.42
N ILE A 530 2.83 17.25 35.64
CA ILE A 530 2.07 16.72 36.79
C ILE A 530 0.56 16.77 36.54
N GLY A 531 0.07 17.87 35.97
CA GLY A 531 -1.35 18.05 35.65
C GLY A 531 -1.83 16.97 34.68
N ILE A 532 -1.09 16.76 33.60
CA ILE A 532 -1.40 15.76 32.56
C ILE A 532 -1.29 14.33 33.12
N ALA A 533 -0.24 14.04 33.89
CA ALA A 533 -0.05 12.73 34.49
C ALA A 533 -1.19 12.38 35.46
N ARG A 534 -1.63 13.35 36.28
CA ARG A 534 -2.79 13.16 37.18
C ARG A 534 -4.07 12.87 36.40
N GLN A 535 -4.38 13.66 35.37
CA GLN A 535 -5.55 13.44 34.52
C GLN A 535 -5.50 12.06 33.82
N SER A 536 -4.32 11.63 33.40
CA SER A 536 -4.12 10.33 32.75
C SER A 536 -4.35 9.17 33.72
N VAL A 537 -3.83 9.29 34.93
CA VAL A 537 -4.04 8.29 36.00
C VAL A 537 -5.50 8.24 36.41
N GLU A 538 -6.15 9.39 36.61
CA GLU A 538 -7.59 9.50 36.91
C GLU A 538 -8.44 8.83 35.81
N PHE A 539 -8.09 9.03 34.54
CA PHE A 539 -8.74 8.36 33.42
C PHE A 539 -8.58 6.84 33.48
N LEU A 540 -7.38 6.33 33.77
CA LEU A 540 -7.13 4.89 33.88
C LEU A 540 -7.85 4.28 35.09
N GLU A 541 -7.82 4.94 36.25
CA GLU A 541 -8.59 4.56 37.44
C GLU A 541 -10.09 4.49 37.14
N HIS A 542 -10.64 5.52 36.48
CA HIS A 542 -12.05 5.55 36.08
C HIS A 542 -12.43 4.37 35.18
N ASN A 543 -11.49 3.91 34.34
CA ASN A 543 -11.69 2.77 33.47
C ASN A 543 -11.31 1.42 34.14
N GLY A 544 -11.09 1.40 35.45
CA GLY A 544 -10.93 0.21 36.28
C GLY A 544 -9.52 -0.37 36.30
N PHE A 545 -8.48 0.45 36.10
CA PHE A 545 -7.10 0.06 36.40
C PHE A 545 -6.84 0.20 37.91
N PRO A 546 -6.24 -0.81 38.56
CA PRO A 546 -5.81 -0.67 39.94
C PRO A 546 -4.63 0.27 40.01
N VAL A 547 -4.72 1.31 40.85
CA VAL A 547 -3.67 2.33 40.98
C VAL A 547 -3.34 2.54 42.45
N SER A 548 -2.05 2.64 42.73
CA SER A 548 -1.48 2.93 44.04
C SER A 548 -0.72 4.24 43.97
N HIS A 549 -1.09 5.19 44.82
CA HIS A 549 -0.46 6.51 44.89
C HIS A 549 0.60 6.54 46.00
N GLY A 550 1.87 6.71 45.64
CA GLY A 550 2.96 6.82 46.62
C GLY A 550 3.35 5.50 47.31
N ALA A 551 2.86 4.36 46.80
CA ALA A 551 3.16 3.02 47.30
C ALA A 551 3.72 2.14 46.17
N ILE A 552 4.73 1.33 46.50
CA ILE A 552 5.42 0.47 45.54
C ILE A 552 4.73 -0.90 45.51
N GLU A 553 3.66 -0.99 44.72
CA GLU A 553 2.90 -2.23 44.54
C GLU A 553 3.32 -3.00 43.28
N PRO A 554 3.44 -4.34 43.34
CA PRO A 554 3.90 -5.15 42.22
C PRO A 554 2.85 -5.34 41.11
N MET A 555 1.60 -4.96 41.34
CA MET A 555 0.50 -5.12 40.38
C MET A 555 -0.26 -3.80 40.22
N GLY A 556 -0.73 -3.54 39.00
CA GLY A 556 -1.40 -2.27 38.68
C GLY A 556 -0.42 -1.12 38.48
N ILE A 557 -0.94 0.11 38.55
CA ILE A 557 -0.17 1.34 38.35
C ILE A 557 0.35 1.85 39.69
N SER A 558 1.65 1.75 39.92
CA SER A 558 2.35 2.41 41.01
C SER A 558 2.71 3.83 40.58
N PHE A 559 1.85 4.81 40.87
CA PHE A 559 2.03 6.22 40.51
C PHE A 559 2.70 7.01 41.65
N ASN A 560 3.91 7.52 41.40
CA ASN A 560 4.76 8.15 42.40
C ASN A 560 5.19 9.56 41.96
N ILE A 561 4.94 10.57 42.80
CA ILE A 561 5.36 11.95 42.56
C ILE A 561 6.53 12.31 43.47
N TYR A 562 7.65 12.72 42.90
CA TYR A 562 8.90 13.01 43.60
C TYR A 562 9.20 14.51 43.63
N ARG A 563 9.54 15.07 44.79
CA ARG A 563 9.84 16.50 44.92
C ARG A 563 11.19 16.86 44.31
N GLY A 564 11.19 17.78 43.34
CA GLY A 564 12.39 18.48 42.87
C GLY A 564 13.37 17.64 42.03
N LEU A 565 12.90 17.00 40.96
CA LEU A 565 13.75 16.26 40.00
C LEU A 565 14.81 17.18 39.34
N GLY A 566 15.93 17.35 40.05
CA GLY A 566 17.17 17.98 39.61
C GLY A 566 18.34 17.52 40.50
N GLY A 567 19.28 16.78 39.92
CA GLY A 567 20.60 16.45 40.49
C GLY A 567 20.70 15.46 41.66
N ALA A 568 19.73 15.35 42.57
CA ALA A 568 19.83 14.49 43.78
C ALA A 568 18.68 13.48 43.94
N THR A 569 17.56 13.67 43.25
CA THR A 569 16.35 12.85 43.34
C THR A 569 16.33 11.62 42.42
N GLU A 570 17.24 11.53 41.46
CA GLU A 570 17.39 10.32 40.63
C GLU A 570 17.69 9.09 41.49
N THR A 571 18.48 9.22 42.56
CA THR A 571 18.83 8.09 43.44
C THR A 571 17.61 7.50 44.17
N ILE A 572 16.63 8.32 44.56
CA ILE A 572 15.41 7.85 45.24
C ILE A 572 14.49 7.15 44.24
N VAL A 573 14.25 7.76 43.07
CA VAL A 573 13.43 7.16 42.00
C VAL A 573 14.01 5.82 41.57
N VAL A 574 15.33 5.76 41.39
CA VAL A 574 16.04 4.53 41.02
C VAL A 574 15.95 3.48 42.13
N GLY A 575 16.06 3.89 43.39
CA GLY A 575 15.87 3.00 44.54
C GLY A 575 14.45 2.41 44.59
N ASP A 576 13.43 3.21 44.34
CA ASP A 576 12.04 2.75 44.36
C ASP A 576 11.69 1.91 43.14
N LEU A 577 12.18 2.26 41.94
CA LEU A 577 12.10 1.43 40.74
C LEU A 577 12.78 0.08 40.97
N THR A 578 13.94 0.07 41.66
CA THR A 578 14.66 -1.16 41.99
C THR A 578 13.83 -2.06 42.91
N LYS A 579 13.23 -1.50 43.96
CA LYS A 579 12.33 -2.24 44.86
C LYS A 579 11.09 -2.75 44.12
N TRP A 580 10.53 -1.94 43.22
CA TRP A 580 9.38 -2.33 42.41
C TRP A 580 9.70 -3.52 41.50
N LEU A 581 10.84 -3.47 40.81
CA LEU A 581 11.32 -4.57 39.98
C LEU A 581 11.57 -5.84 40.80
N ASP A 582 12.16 -5.72 41.99
CA ASP A 582 12.39 -6.85 42.89
C ASP A 582 11.06 -7.48 43.36
N ASN A 583 10.08 -6.64 43.71
CA ASN A 583 8.74 -7.07 44.08
C ASN A 583 8.02 -7.79 42.94
N ILE A 584 8.14 -7.32 41.69
CA ILE A 584 7.54 -8.01 40.52
C ILE A 584 8.20 -9.35 40.25
N CYS A 585 9.54 -9.37 40.23
CA CYS A 585 10.31 -10.59 40.04
C CYS A 585 10.02 -11.64 41.14
N THR A 586 9.65 -11.20 42.34
CA THR A 586 9.31 -12.07 43.47
C THR A 586 7.82 -12.46 43.51
N ALA A 587 6.92 -11.54 43.12
CA ALA A 587 5.47 -11.73 43.15
C ALA A 587 4.93 -12.58 42.00
N LEU A 588 5.70 -12.78 40.93
CA LEU A 588 5.43 -13.73 39.85
C LEU A 588 6.06 -15.09 40.20
N PRO A 589 5.37 -16.02 40.89
CA PRO A 589 5.99 -17.24 41.37
C PRO A 589 5.94 -18.28 40.25
N HIS A 590 7.11 -18.66 39.74
CA HIS A 590 7.35 -19.96 39.10
C HIS A 590 6.42 -20.40 37.94
N GLN A 591 6.82 -20.11 36.70
CA GLN A 591 7.15 -21.22 35.81
C GLN A 591 8.64 -21.47 35.99
N ARG A 592 9.00 -22.50 36.77
CA ARG A 592 10.39 -22.91 36.97
C ARG A 592 11.00 -23.29 35.61
N LEU A 593 12.24 -22.84 35.41
CA LEU A 593 13.33 -23.36 34.55
C LEU A 593 12.98 -24.46 33.54
#